data_AF-A0A9D7JXZ5-F1
#
_entry.id   AF-A0A9D7JXZ5-F1
#
_cell.length_a   1.000
_cell.length_b   1.000
_cell.length_c   1.000
_cell.angle_alpha   90.00
_cell.angle_beta   90.00
_cell.angle_gamma   90.00
#
_symmetry.space_group_name_H-M   'P 1'
#
loop_
_entity.id
_entity.type
_entity.pdbx_description
1 polymer ?
#
loop_
_entity_poly.entity_id
_entity_poly.type
_entity_poly.pdbx_seq_one_letter_code
_entity_poly.pdbx_strand_id
1 'polypeptide(L)'
;MGNDKLKDYIKHHRQEFEEEGPPKQIWEALDKRLPSGSAKVISWKRIVPQILKIAASVFILLSVGAGMGVYFSSHNKDLSAIIHNPTERREFQEATSYFTSQIDSKLLELKQYEPNSAVLEDFNQIDQVSSELKLEMLKNTDQDQDILIKQMMRQYQQKLNILNKILEKLQESKQPNLNKTEKKLTDDTLRL
;
A
#
# COMPACT_ATOMS: atom_id res chain seq x y z
N MET A 1 -20.41 -59.60 30.68
CA MET A 1 -20.77 -60.61 29.66
C MET A 1 -21.54 -59.92 28.54
N GLY A 2 -20.92 -59.67 27.37
CA GLY A 2 -21.61 -59.01 26.24
C GLY A 2 -21.02 -59.35 24.87
N ASN A 3 -19.78 -59.85 24.82
CA ASN A 3 -19.05 -60.12 23.59
C ASN A 3 -19.32 -61.51 22.98
N ASP A 4 -19.92 -62.44 23.74
CA ASP A 4 -20.13 -63.82 23.26
C ASP A 4 -21.35 -63.95 22.34
N LYS A 5 -22.43 -63.21 22.63
CA LYS A 5 -23.67 -63.27 21.82
C LYS A 5 -23.43 -62.81 20.37
N LEU A 6 -22.63 -61.77 20.18
CA LEU A 6 -22.30 -61.27 18.84
C LEU A 6 -21.35 -62.24 18.11
N LYS A 7 -20.36 -62.81 18.82
CA LYS A 7 -19.46 -63.82 18.26
C LYS A 7 -20.23 -65.05 17.80
N ASP A 8 -21.15 -65.55 18.62
CA ASP A 8 -21.97 -66.72 18.28
C ASP A 8 -22.90 -66.42 17.10
N TYR A 9 -23.50 -65.23 17.06
CA TYR A 9 -24.34 -64.80 15.93
C TYR A 9 -23.53 -64.75 14.62
N ILE A 10 -22.38 -64.07 14.61
CA ILE A 10 -21.51 -63.99 13.42
C ILE A 10 -21.04 -65.39 12.99
N LYS A 11 -20.75 -66.28 13.93
CA LYS A 11 -20.30 -67.65 13.63
C LYS A 11 -21.41 -68.50 13.00
N HIS A 12 -22.65 -68.36 13.46
CA HIS A 12 -23.80 -69.10 12.91
C HIS A 12 -24.28 -68.53 11.57
N HIS A 13 -24.16 -67.22 11.36
CA HIS A 13 -24.56 -66.55 10.11
C HIS A 13 -23.40 -66.38 9.12
N ARG A 14 -22.23 -66.99 9.37
CA ARG A 14 -21.03 -66.84 8.54
C ARG A 14 -21.28 -67.13 7.06
N GLN A 15 -22.10 -68.13 6.76
CA GLN A 15 -22.42 -68.51 5.38
C GLN A 15 -23.23 -67.43 4.64
N GLU A 16 -24.03 -66.63 5.35
CA GLU A 16 -24.76 -65.49 4.78
C GLU A 16 -23.82 -64.32 4.46
N PHE A 17 -22.67 -64.24 5.12
CA PHE A 17 -21.61 -63.27 4.83
C PHE A 17 -20.60 -63.76 3.78
N GLU A 18 -20.59 -65.06 3.47
CA GLU A 18 -19.74 -65.70 2.45
C GLU A 18 -20.45 -65.78 1.10
N GLU A 19 -21.30 -64.79 0.78
CA GLU A 19 -21.86 -64.64 -0.56
C GLU A 19 -20.70 -64.49 -1.56
N GLU A 20 -20.67 -65.38 -2.57
CA GLU A 20 -19.69 -65.30 -3.65
C GLU A 20 -19.83 -63.93 -4.29
N GLY A 21 -18.81 -63.08 -4.09
CA GLY A 21 -18.80 -61.74 -4.64
C GLY A 21 -19.08 -61.74 -6.14
N PRO A 22 -19.57 -60.60 -6.69
CA PRO A 22 -20.06 -60.56 -8.06
C PRO A 22 -19.00 -61.07 -9.05
N PRO A 23 -19.40 -61.79 -10.11
CA PRO A 23 -18.48 -62.37 -11.07
C PRO A 23 -17.52 -61.31 -11.62
N LYS A 24 -16.26 -61.71 -11.89
CA LYS A 24 -15.17 -60.81 -12.32
C LYS A 24 -15.55 -59.88 -13.47
N GLN A 25 -16.42 -60.32 -14.35
CA GLN A 25 -16.94 -59.51 -15.47
C GLN A 25 -17.71 -58.25 -15.02
N ILE A 26 -18.40 -58.30 -13.88
CA ILE A 26 -19.12 -57.15 -13.32
C ILE A 26 -18.11 -56.13 -12.76
N TRP A 27 -17.04 -56.59 -12.11
CA TRP A 27 -15.95 -55.73 -11.65
C TRP A 27 -15.22 -55.05 -12.81
N GLU A 28 -14.93 -55.78 -13.88
CA GLU A 28 -14.32 -55.20 -15.10
C GLU A 28 -15.22 -54.17 -15.79
N ALA A 29 -16.54 -54.36 -15.74
CA ALA A 29 -17.50 -53.41 -16.28
C ALA A 29 -17.62 -52.14 -15.42
N LEU A 30 -17.43 -52.24 -14.10
CA LEU A 30 -17.36 -51.11 -13.16
C LEU A 30 -16.08 -50.29 -13.34
N ASP A 31 -14.92 -50.96 -13.46
CA ASP A 31 -13.63 -50.30 -13.71
C ASP A 31 -13.64 -49.48 -15.01
N LYS A 32 -14.35 -49.96 -16.04
CA LYS A 32 -14.52 -49.23 -17.32
C LYS A 32 -15.49 -48.05 -17.23
N ARG A 33 -16.37 -48.01 -16.23
CA ARG A 33 -17.37 -46.94 -16.01
C ARG A 33 -16.90 -45.88 -15.02
N LEU A 34 -15.86 -46.15 -14.25
CA LEU A 34 -15.20 -45.13 -13.44
C LEU A 34 -14.44 -44.18 -14.37
N PRO A 35 -14.63 -42.85 -14.25
CA PRO A 35 -13.80 -41.93 -15.00
C PRO A 35 -12.35 -42.20 -14.62
N SER A 36 -11.52 -42.57 -15.60
CA SER A 36 -10.05 -42.61 -15.48
C SER A 36 -9.50 -41.17 -15.43
N GLY A 37 -10.09 -40.35 -14.58
CA GLY A 37 -9.56 -39.07 -14.17
C GLY A 37 -8.36 -39.35 -13.27
N SER A 38 -7.22 -39.67 -13.87
CA SER A 38 -5.94 -39.36 -13.24
C SER A 38 -6.06 -37.91 -12.78
N ALA A 39 -6.22 -37.69 -11.48
CA ALA A 39 -6.14 -36.37 -10.90
C ALA A 39 -4.82 -35.83 -11.41
N LYS A 40 -4.88 -34.85 -12.33
CA LYS A 40 -3.70 -34.32 -13.00
C LYS A 40 -2.89 -33.64 -11.92
N VAL A 41 -2.01 -34.39 -11.28
CA VAL A 41 -1.07 -33.89 -10.29
C VAL A 41 -0.26 -32.84 -11.02
N ILE A 42 -0.61 -31.59 -10.78
CA ILE A 42 0.06 -30.45 -11.40
C ILE A 42 1.47 -30.51 -10.83
N SER A 43 2.38 -31.03 -11.66
CA SER A 43 3.77 -31.23 -11.30
C SER A 43 4.36 -29.89 -10.84
N TRP A 44 4.73 -29.80 -9.56
CA TRP A 44 5.27 -28.59 -8.94
C TRP A 44 6.43 -27.99 -9.76
N LYS A 45 7.21 -28.84 -10.43
CA LYS A 45 8.29 -28.47 -11.38
C LYS A 45 7.84 -27.58 -12.55
N ARG A 46 6.56 -27.58 -12.92
CA ARG A 46 5.99 -26.80 -14.04
C ARG A 46 5.42 -25.45 -13.60
N ILE A 47 5.02 -25.32 -12.33
CA ILE A 47 4.43 -24.10 -11.74
C ILE A 47 5.51 -23.16 -11.20
N VAL A 48 6.57 -23.72 -10.61
CA VAL A 48 7.71 -22.98 -10.05
C VAL A 48 8.31 -21.95 -11.01
N PRO A 49 8.60 -22.25 -12.29
CA PRO A 49 9.17 -21.25 -13.20
C PRO A 49 8.19 -20.14 -13.59
N GLN A 50 6.87 -20.36 -13.52
CA GLN A 50 5.87 -19.32 -13.80
C GLN A 50 5.70 -18.36 -12.61
N ILE A 51 5.73 -18.89 -11.38
CA ILE A 51 5.64 -18.08 -10.15
C ILE A 51 6.95 -17.28 -9.95
N LEU A 52 8.11 -17.87 -10.25
CA LEU A 52 9.40 -17.16 -10.22
C LEU A 52 9.47 -15.99 -11.21
N LYS A 53 8.86 -16.09 -12.39
CA LYS A 53 8.80 -14.98 -13.36
C LYS A 53 7.98 -13.80 -12.86
N ILE A 54 6.88 -14.06 -12.15
CA ILE A 54 6.03 -13.01 -11.55
C ILE A 54 6.71 -12.42 -10.31
N ALA A 55 7.34 -13.26 -9.48
CA ALA A 55 8.12 -12.79 -8.35
C ALA A 55 9.28 -11.89 -8.80
N ALA A 56 9.96 -12.22 -9.91
CA ALA A 56 11.05 -11.42 -10.45
C ALA A 56 10.61 -10.02 -10.89
N SER A 57 9.45 -9.86 -11.53
CA SER A 57 8.98 -8.52 -11.92
C SER A 57 8.61 -7.68 -10.70
N VAL A 58 7.97 -8.28 -9.68
CA VAL A 58 7.68 -7.61 -8.41
C VAL A 58 8.97 -7.27 -7.66
N PHE A 59 9.97 -8.16 -7.66
CA PHE A 59 11.27 -7.91 -7.05
C PHE A 59 12.03 -6.81 -7.77
N ILE A 60 11.99 -6.73 -9.10
CA ILE A 60 12.61 -5.65 -9.87
C ILE A 60 11.91 -4.33 -9.56
N LEU A 61 10.57 -4.31 -9.50
CA LEU A 61 9.80 -3.10 -9.20
C LEU A 61 10.03 -2.62 -7.75
N LEU A 62 10.09 -3.55 -6.79
CA LEU A 62 10.48 -3.27 -5.41
C LEU A 62 11.95 -2.87 -5.28
N SER A 63 12.86 -3.48 -6.02
CA SER A 63 14.30 -3.18 -5.94
C SER A 63 14.64 -1.86 -6.63
N VAL A 64 13.92 -1.48 -7.69
CA VAL A 64 14.05 -0.17 -8.33
C VAL A 64 13.38 0.90 -7.46
N GLY A 65 12.19 0.63 -6.91
CA GLY A 65 11.51 1.55 -5.98
C GLY A 65 12.25 1.76 -4.65
N ALA A 66 12.70 0.67 -4.01
CA ALA A 66 13.52 0.73 -2.80
C ALA A 66 14.93 1.23 -3.09
N GLY A 67 15.51 0.90 -4.26
CA GLY A 67 16.81 1.42 -4.68
C GLY A 67 16.80 2.93 -4.84
N MET A 68 15.80 3.49 -5.53
CA MET A 68 15.62 4.95 -5.62
C MET A 68 15.28 5.55 -4.26
N GLY A 69 14.41 4.93 -3.47
CA GLY A 69 14.02 5.44 -2.15
C GLY A 69 15.20 5.49 -1.17
N VAL A 70 16.04 4.46 -1.12
CA VAL A 70 17.23 4.42 -0.26
C VAL A 70 18.32 5.33 -0.83
N TYR A 71 18.50 5.41 -2.16
CA TYR A 71 19.47 6.33 -2.76
C TYR A 71 19.10 7.80 -2.52
N PHE A 72 17.82 8.17 -2.60
CA PHE A 72 17.32 9.50 -2.21
C PHE A 72 17.46 9.74 -0.70
N SER A 73 17.16 8.73 0.12
CA SER A 73 17.26 8.84 1.57
C SER A 73 18.71 9.01 2.05
N SER A 74 19.66 8.27 1.45
CA SER A 74 21.10 8.34 1.76
C SER A 74 21.81 9.57 1.18
N HIS A 75 21.23 10.26 0.19
CA HIS A 75 21.78 11.51 -0.36
C HIS A 75 21.21 12.77 0.30
N ASN A 76 20.38 12.63 1.34
CA ASN A 76 20.05 13.74 2.22
C ASN A 76 21.29 14.11 3.03
N LYS A 77 22.22 14.85 2.42
CA LYS A 77 23.24 15.58 3.17
C LYS A 77 22.51 16.41 4.21
N ASP A 78 22.85 16.15 5.47
CA ASP A 78 22.31 16.90 6.60
C ASP A 78 22.68 18.37 6.40
N LEU A 79 21.67 19.17 6.11
CA LEU A 79 21.84 20.57 5.72
C LEU A 79 22.36 21.40 6.90
N SER A 80 22.09 20.95 8.11
CA SER A 80 22.57 21.57 9.33
C SER A 80 24.10 21.45 9.47
N ALA A 81 24.73 20.46 8.83
CA ALA A 81 26.17 20.26 8.89
C ALA A 81 26.98 21.43 8.32
N ILE A 82 26.35 22.22 7.43
CA ILE A 82 26.98 23.34 6.71
C ILE A 82 26.86 24.65 7.49
N ILE A 83 25.93 24.75 8.45
CA ILE A 83 25.80 25.91 9.33
C ILE A 83 26.91 25.86 10.39
N HIS A 84 27.83 26.82 10.37
CA HIS A 84 29.00 26.82 11.24
C HIS A 84 28.64 27.21 12.68
N ASN A 85 27.65 28.08 12.87
CA ASN A 85 27.19 28.48 14.19
C ASN A 85 26.37 27.34 14.84
N PRO A 86 26.81 26.78 15.98
CA PRO A 86 26.14 25.65 16.63
C PRO A 86 24.74 25.99 17.16
N THR A 87 24.49 27.25 17.54
CA THR A 87 23.18 27.69 18.05
C THR A 87 22.17 27.75 16.90
N GLU A 88 22.52 28.44 15.82
CA GLU A 88 21.68 28.53 14.61
C GLU A 88 21.46 27.16 13.96
N ARG A 89 22.49 26.31 13.96
CA ARG A 89 22.38 24.92 13.50
C ARG A 89 21.27 24.19 14.23
N ARG A 90 21.24 24.28 15.56
CA ARG A 90 20.26 23.60 16.39
C ARG A 90 18.86 24.16 16.18
N GLU A 91 18.72 25.48 16.17
CA GLU A 91 17.43 26.14 15.89
C GLU A 91 16.89 25.75 14.51
N PHE A 92 17.77 25.69 13.51
CA PHE A 92 17.43 25.23 12.17
C PHE A 92 17.01 23.75 12.14
N GLN A 93 17.72 22.87 12.84
CA GLN A 93 17.34 21.45 12.95
C GLN A 93 15.97 21.27 13.62
N GLU A 94 15.72 21.98 14.72
CA GLU A 94 14.44 21.94 15.43
C GLU A 94 13.29 22.43 14.53
N ALA A 95 13.50 23.56 13.84
CA ALA A 95 12.50 24.12 12.95
C ALA A 95 12.23 23.23 11.74
N THR A 96 13.27 22.70 11.08
CA THR A 96 13.12 21.80 9.92
C THR A 96 12.45 20.49 10.30
N SER A 97 12.76 19.94 11.47
CA SER A 97 12.07 18.77 12.01
C SER A 97 10.57 19.04 12.21
N TYR A 98 10.23 20.18 12.83
CA TYR A 98 8.84 20.60 12.99
C TYR A 98 8.11 20.70 11.65
N PHE A 99 8.65 21.43 10.67
CA PHE A 99 8.03 21.55 9.35
C PHE A 99 7.89 20.21 8.62
N THR A 100 8.89 19.34 8.74
CA THR A 100 8.84 18.00 8.13
C THR A 100 7.70 17.18 8.73
N SER A 101 7.55 17.15 10.06
CA SER A 101 6.45 16.44 10.70
C SER A 101 5.07 16.97 10.28
N GLN A 102 4.95 18.28 10.07
CA GLN A 102 3.70 18.90 9.62
C GLN A 102 3.39 18.52 8.17
N ILE A 103 4.41 18.50 7.30
CA ILE A 103 4.26 18.05 5.91
C ILE A 103 3.84 16.57 5.88
N ASP A 104 4.50 15.71 6.65
CA ASP A 104 4.19 14.28 6.70
C ASP A 104 2.75 14.00 7.18
N SER A 105 2.34 14.69 8.24
CA SER A 105 0.97 14.63 8.78
C SER A 105 -0.06 15.00 7.72
N LYS A 106 0.17 16.12 7.02
CA LYS A 106 -0.71 16.64 5.97
C LYS A 106 -0.71 15.77 4.72
N LEU A 107 0.40 15.11 4.40
CA LEU A 107 0.50 14.17 3.29
C LEU A 107 -0.26 12.89 3.59
N LEU A 108 -0.22 12.42 4.85
CA LEU A 108 -1.04 11.31 5.31
C LEU A 108 -2.53 11.64 5.28
N GLU A 109 -2.91 12.84 5.70
CA GLU A 109 -4.27 13.38 5.55
C GLU A 109 -4.69 13.37 4.07
N LEU A 110 -3.84 13.89 3.17
CA LEU A 110 -4.12 13.92 1.73
C LEU A 110 -4.35 12.51 1.14
N LYS A 111 -3.54 11.52 1.54
CA LYS A 111 -3.70 10.12 1.13
C LYS A 111 -5.01 9.50 1.62
N GLN A 112 -5.54 9.95 2.77
CA GLN A 112 -6.85 9.50 3.26
C GLN A 112 -7.99 10.10 2.44
N TYR A 113 -7.85 11.34 1.97
CA TYR A 113 -8.86 12.00 1.15
C TYR A 113 -8.87 11.47 -0.29
N GLU A 114 -7.71 11.35 -0.93
CA GLU A 114 -7.58 10.80 -2.28
C GLU A 114 -6.31 9.95 -2.43
N PRO A 115 -6.40 8.61 -2.27
CA PRO A 115 -5.25 7.72 -2.33
C PRO A 115 -4.68 7.51 -3.75
N ASN A 116 -5.37 7.98 -4.80
CA ASN A 116 -5.06 7.66 -6.20
C ASN A 116 -5.17 8.90 -7.12
N SER A 117 -4.81 10.07 -6.60
CA SER A 117 -4.97 11.33 -7.33
C SER A 117 -3.69 11.76 -8.05
N ALA A 118 -3.87 12.35 -9.24
CA ALA A 118 -2.82 13.09 -9.94
C ALA A 118 -2.17 14.15 -9.04
N VAL A 119 -2.91 14.66 -8.05
CA VAL A 119 -2.44 15.64 -7.07
C VAL A 119 -1.32 15.11 -6.18
N LEU A 120 -1.35 13.82 -5.79
CA LEU A 120 -0.25 13.19 -5.06
C LEU A 120 1.01 13.04 -5.93
N GLU A 121 0.83 12.75 -7.21
CA GLU A 121 1.92 12.65 -8.18
C GLU A 121 2.56 14.03 -8.44
N ASP A 122 1.74 15.05 -8.66
CA ASP A 122 2.18 16.45 -8.81
C ASP A 122 2.93 16.94 -7.57
N PHE A 123 2.45 16.59 -6.36
CA PHE A 123 3.15 16.92 -5.13
C PHE A 123 4.52 16.24 -5.05
N ASN A 124 4.64 14.97 -5.43
CA ASN A 124 5.91 14.27 -5.47
C ASN A 124 6.88 14.92 -6.47
N GLN A 125 6.39 15.39 -7.63
CA GLN A 125 7.22 16.15 -8.58
C GLN A 125 7.73 17.45 -7.97
N ILE A 126 6.87 18.20 -7.27
CA ILE A 126 7.27 19.42 -6.54
C ILE A 126 8.34 19.08 -5.48
N ASP A 127 8.21 17.96 -4.78
CA ASP A 127 9.16 17.52 -3.77
C ASP A 127 10.52 17.13 -4.37
N GLN A 128 10.53 16.47 -5.54
CA GLN A 128 11.73 16.16 -6.29
C GLN A 128 12.47 17.42 -6.75
N VAL A 129 11.78 18.34 -7.44
CA VAL A 129 12.36 19.60 -7.91
C VAL A 129 12.89 20.43 -6.73
N SER A 130 12.17 20.40 -5.60
CA SER A 130 12.61 21.03 -4.36
C SER A 130 13.91 20.42 -3.82
N SER A 131 14.06 19.10 -3.90
CA SER A 131 15.26 18.40 -3.45
C SER A 131 16.46 18.69 -4.35
N GLU A 132 16.24 18.84 -5.66
CA GLU A 132 17.28 19.28 -6.60
C GLU A 132 17.74 20.71 -6.31
N LEU A 133 16.80 21.64 -6.13
CA LEU A 133 17.11 23.01 -5.74
C LEU A 133 17.89 23.08 -4.41
N LYS A 134 17.52 22.24 -3.44
CA LYS A 134 18.25 22.11 -2.17
C LYS A 134 19.72 21.72 -2.44
N LEU A 135 19.97 20.74 -3.29
CA LEU A 135 21.34 20.31 -3.65
C LEU A 135 22.12 21.41 -4.38
N GLU A 136 21.48 22.18 -5.26
CA GLU A 136 22.10 23.32 -5.93
C GLU A 136 22.48 24.42 -4.94
N MET A 137 21.62 24.73 -3.98
CA MET A 137 21.92 25.68 -2.92
C MET A 137 23.10 25.23 -2.05
N LEU A 138 23.20 23.92 -1.78
CA LEU A 138 24.35 23.33 -1.07
C LEU A 138 25.66 23.41 -1.85
N LYS A 139 25.59 23.34 -3.17
CA LYS A 139 26.78 23.43 -4.04
C LYS A 139 27.32 24.86 -4.13
N ASN A 140 26.46 25.85 -3.95
CA ASN A 140 26.80 27.28 -4.02
C ASN A 140 26.97 27.95 -2.64
N THR A 141 27.17 27.17 -1.56
CA THR A 141 27.24 27.65 -0.16
C THR A 141 28.52 28.42 0.20
N ASP A 142 29.24 28.96 -0.78
CA ASP A 142 30.22 30.02 -0.50
C ASP A 142 29.53 31.35 -0.12
N GLN A 143 28.20 31.44 -0.30
CA GLN A 143 27.39 32.60 0.07
C GLN A 143 26.71 32.45 1.45
N ASP A 144 26.78 33.53 2.21
CA ASP A 144 26.05 33.92 3.42
C ASP A 144 25.04 32.89 4.00
N GLN A 145 25.38 32.35 5.17
CA GLN A 145 24.62 31.28 5.84
C GLN A 145 23.20 31.71 6.20
N ASP A 146 23.00 32.98 6.54
CA ASP A 146 21.69 33.52 6.91
C ASP A 146 20.72 33.49 5.74
N ILE A 147 21.24 33.81 4.54
CA ILE A 147 20.46 33.76 3.31
C ILE A 147 20.08 32.32 3.00
N LEU A 148 21.01 31.37 3.13
CA LEU A 148 20.75 29.96 2.92
C LEU A 148 19.65 29.44 3.86
N ILE A 149 19.79 29.69 5.16
CA ILE A 149 18.81 29.30 6.18
C ILE A 149 17.43 29.85 5.84
N LYS A 150 17.36 31.15 5.51
CA LYS A 150 16.08 31.81 5.17
C LYS A 150 15.42 31.21 3.94
N GLN A 151 16.18 30.94 2.88
CA GLN A 151 15.63 30.37 1.64
C GLN A 151 15.16 28.91 1.85
N MET A 152 15.93 28.13 2.61
CA MET A 152 15.55 26.77 2.99
C MET A 152 14.26 26.76 3.81
N MET A 153 14.17 27.61 4.83
CA MET A 153 12.95 27.76 5.64
C MET A 153 11.75 28.18 4.79
N ARG A 154 11.95 29.10 3.84
CA ARG A 154 10.90 29.52 2.90
C ARG A 154 10.41 28.36 2.03
N GLN A 155 11.31 27.49 1.58
CA GLN A 155 10.95 26.31 0.81
C GLN A 155 10.04 25.36 1.61
N TYR A 156 10.38 25.07 2.87
CA TYR A 156 9.55 24.24 3.75
C TYR A 156 8.16 24.86 3.97
N GLN A 157 8.10 26.17 4.22
CA GLN A 157 6.84 26.90 4.35
C GLN A 157 5.99 26.85 3.08
N GLN A 158 6.62 26.95 1.90
CA GLN A 158 5.93 26.85 0.61
C GLN A 158 5.33 25.46 0.39
N LYS A 159 6.10 24.39 0.65
CA LYS A 159 5.59 23.01 0.57
C LYS A 159 4.35 22.82 1.46
N LEU A 160 4.43 23.28 2.71
CA LEU A 160 3.31 23.20 3.65
C LEU A 160 2.09 24.00 3.19
N ASN A 161 2.30 25.21 2.65
CA ASN A 161 1.23 26.06 2.14
C ASN A 161 0.51 25.42 0.95
N ILE A 162 1.25 24.86 -0.01
CA ILE A 162 0.68 24.15 -1.16
C ILE A 162 -0.19 22.99 -0.66
N LEU A 163 0.33 22.19 0.26
CA LEU A 163 -0.36 21.03 0.80
C LEU A 163 -1.64 21.43 1.57
N ASN A 164 -1.58 22.51 2.36
CA ASN A 164 -2.77 23.05 3.03
C ASN A 164 -3.84 23.51 2.02
N LYS A 165 -3.46 24.23 0.97
CA LYS A 165 -4.39 24.69 -0.08
C LYS A 165 -5.04 23.53 -0.83
N ILE A 166 -4.28 22.47 -1.09
CA ILE A 166 -4.80 21.25 -1.71
C ILE A 166 -5.85 20.63 -0.79
N LEU A 167 -5.52 20.44 0.48
CA LEU A 167 -6.43 19.86 1.47
C LEU A 167 -7.70 20.70 1.66
N GLU A 168 -7.57 22.03 1.72
CA GLU A 168 -8.69 22.97 1.82
C GLU A 168 -9.66 22.79 0.64
N LYS A 169 -9.12 22.77 -0.60
CA LYS A 169 -9.95 22.55 -1.81
C LYS A 169 -10.64 21.19 -1.80
N LEU A 170 -9.96 20.15 -1.33
CA LEU A 170 -10.55 18.81 -1.21
C LEU A 170 -11.67 18.80 -0.16
N GLN A 171 -11.48 19.46 0.98
CA GLN A 171 -12.50 19.60 2.03
C GLN A 171 -13.71 20.41 1.55
N GLU A 172 -13.49 21.55 0.88
CA GLU A 172 -14.54 22.36 0.27
C GLU A 172 -15.35 21.57 -0.77
N SER A 173 -14.68 20.79 -1.62
CA SER A 173 -15.34 19.96 -2.64
C SER A 173 -16.24 18.88 -2.05
N LYS A 174 -15.97 18.46 -0.79
CA LYS A 174 -16.70 17.41 -0.08
C LYS A 174 -17.86 17.95 0.76
N GLN A 175 -17.96 19.27 0.98
CA GLN A 175 -19.11 19.88 1.64
C GLN A 175 -20.24 20.13 0.62
N PRO A 176 -21.36 19.38 0.67
CA PRO A 176 -22.52 19.72 -0.14
C PRO A 176 -23.03 21.09 0.32
N ASN A 177 -23.26 21.99 -0.63
CA ASN A 177 -23.80 23.33 -0.41
C ASN A 177 -25.16 23.26 0.32
N LEU A 178 -25.17 23.30 1.65
CA LEU A 178 -26.40 23.43 2.45
C LEU A 178 -27.00 24.84 2.36
N ASN A 179 -26.24 25.82 1.85
CA ASN A 179 -26.64 27.23 1.83
C ASN A 179 -27.46 27.65 0.60
N LYS A 180 -27.74 26.74 -0.35
CA LYS A 180 -28.55 27.06 -1.54
C LYS A 180 -30.04 26.77 -1.36
N THR A 181 -30.43 26.00 -0.35
CA THR A 181 -31.82 25.60 -0.13
C THR A 181 -32.61 26.62 0.71
N GLU A 182 -31.97 27.31 1.66
CA GLU A 182 -32.68 28.31 2.49
C GLU A 182 -33.06 29.60 1.74
N LYS A 183 -32.30 29.98 0.72
CA LYS A 183 -32.60 31.19 -0.06
C LYS A 183 -33.75 31.02 -1.06
N LYS A 184 -34.18 29.79 -1.32
CA LYS A 184 -35.35 29.50 -2.16
C LYS A 184 -36.65 29.40 -1.36
N LEU A 185 -36.58 28.96 -0.10
CA LEU A 185 -37.78 28.78 0.71
C LEU A 185 -38.36 30.12 1.21
N THR A 186 -37.52 31.14 1.42
CA THR A 186 -37.96 32.46 1.88
C THR A 186 -38.51 33.35 0.76
N ASP A 187 -38.12 33.11 -0.50
CA ASP A 187 -38.63 33.86 -1.67
C ASP A 187 -40.02 33.36 -2.10
N ASP A 188 -40.29 32.05 -1.96
CA ASP A 188 -41.60 31.46 -2.28
C ASP A 188 -42.66 31.73 -1.18
N THR A 189 -42.25 31.93 0.09
CA THR A 189 -43.20 32.26 1.18
C THR A 189 -43.64 33.73 1.23
N LEU A 190 -43.04 34.61 0.43
CA LEU A 190 -43.40 36.03 0.35
C LEU A 190 -44.24 36.36 -0.91
N ARG A 191 -44.69 35.33 -1.64
CA ARG A 191 -45.50 35.45 -2.87
C ARG A 191 -46.85 34.74 -2.81
N LEU A 192 -47.34 34.42 -1.62
CA LEU A 192 -48.73 33.99 -1.35
C LEU A 192 -49.36 34.96 -0.34
#